data_AF-A0AA95K316-F1
#
_entry.id   AF-A0AA95K316-F1
#
_cell.length_a   1.000
_cell.length_b   1.000
_cell.length_c   1.000
_cell.angle_alpha   90.00
_cell.angle_beta   90.00
_cell.angle_gamma   90.00
#
_symmetry.space_group_name_H-M   'P 1'
#
loop_
_entity.id
_entity.type
_entity.pdbx_description
1 polymer ?
#
loop_
_entity_poly.entity_id
_entity_poly.type
_entity_poly.pdbx_seq_one_letter_code
_entity_poly.pdbx_strand_id
1 'polypeptide(L)'
;MMAMQIEKLLIELAIIAVEKEYLTEANDIYCWLKQLDKKYLESALLIKILILLRQEQYQTILELAQQHQQLNLMPFFILSAHQLGLAKEKSDFFTKLTINKSEHTDLINFAIALIENK
;
A
#
# COMPACT_ATOMS: atom_id res chain seq x y z
N MET A 1 27.26 -10.26 -0.13
CA MET A 1 26.09 -10.92 -0.73
C MET A 1 25.12 -11.54 0.28
N MET A 2 25.55 -11.89 1.51
CA MET A 2 24.69 -12.51 2.53
C MET A 2 23.66 -11.54 3.17
N ALA A 3 24.03 -10.26 3.36
CA ALA A 3 23.13 -9.24 3.95
C ALA A 3 21.84 -9.02 3.13
N MET A 4 21.95 -9.02 1.80
CA MET A 4 20.80 -8.82 0.90
C MET A 4 19.77 -9.95 0.99
N GLN A 5 20.19 -11.16 1.35
CA GLN A 5 19.29 -12.30 1.54
C GLN A 5 18.53 -12.19 2.87
N ILE A 6 19.18 -11.70 3.93
CA ILE A 6 18.56 -11.48 5.24
C ILE A 6 17.52 -10.35 5.17
N GLU A 7 17.84 -9.24 4.50
CA GLU A 7 16.93 -8.10 4.32
C GLU A 7 15.64 -8.52 3.60
N LYS A 8 15.76 -9.33 2.53
CA LYS A 8 14.59 -9.88 1.82
C LYS A 8 13.76 -10.80 2.72
N LEU A 9 14.41 -11.69 3.46
CA LEU A 9 13.73 -12.62 4.38
C LEU A 9 12.96 -11.86 5.47
N LEU A 10 13.54 -10.79 6.02
CA LEU A 10 12.88 -9.96 7.03
C LEU A 10 11.66 -9.23 6.47
N ILE A 11 11.69 -8.76 5.22
CA ILE A 11 10.53 -8.16 4.56
C ILE A 11 9.40 -9.21 4.41
N GLU A 12 9.73 -10.41 3.92
CA GLU A 12 8.75 -11.50 3.79
C GLU A 12 8.16 -11.90 5.16
N LEU A 13 9.01 -11.99 6.19
CA LEU A 13 8.58 -12.29 7.55
C LEU A 13 7.67 -11.21 8.13
N ALA A 14 7.92 -9.93 7.85
CA ALA A 14 7.05 -8.84 8.27
C ALA A 14 5.65 -8.93 7.64
N ILE A 15 5.55 -9.29 6.36
CA ILE A 15 4.26 -9.49 5.69
C ILE A 15 3.49 -10.63 6.36
N ILE A 16 4.16 -11.75 6.66
CA ILE A 16 3.56 -12.88 7.39
C ILE A 16 3.14 -12.45 8.80
N ALA A 17 3.96 -11.66 9.49
CA ALA A 17 3.65 -11.14 10.81
C ALA A 17 2.34 -10.32 10.80
N VAL A 18 2.11 -9.49 9.77
CA VAL A 18 0.84 -8.76 9.61
C VAL A 18 -0.35 -9.69 9.43
N GLU A 19 -0.21 -10.75 8.62
CA GLU A 19 -1.26 -11.75 8.44
C GLU A 19 -1.61 -12.43 9.78
N LYS A 20 -0.59 -12.77 10.58
CA LYS A 20 -0.72 -13.41 11.89
C LYS A 20 -0.99 -12.45 13.06
N GLU A 21 -1.27 -11.18 12.78
CA GLU A 21 -1.61 -10.14 13.77
C GLU A 21 -0.47 -9.77 14.73
N TYR A 22 0.77 -10.15 14.41
CA TYR A 22 2.00 -9.68 15.05
C TYR A 22 2.38 -8.29 14.53
N LEU A 23 1.51 -7.31 14.82
CA LEU A 23 1.61 -5.95 14.25
C LEU A 23 2.79 -5.15 14.81
N THR A 24 3.20 -5.42 16.05
CA THR A 24 4.35 -4.75 16.68
C THR A 24 5.64 -5.15 15.96
N GLU A 25 5.86 -6.44 15.76
CA GLU A 25 7.03 -7.01 15.10
C GLU A 25 7.12 -6.55 13.64
N ALA A 26 5.99 -6.54 12.93
CA ALA A 26 5.94 -6.00 11.58
C ALA A 26 6.29 -4.50 11.55
N ASN A 27 5.83 -3.72 12.53
CA ASN A 27 6.13 -2.29 12.63
C ASN A 27 7.61 -2.04 12.98
N ASP A 28 8.23 -2.87 13.81
CA ASP A 28 9.64 -2.77 14.13
C ASP A 28 10.51 -3.02 12.88
N ILE A 29 10.15 -4.01 12.06
CA ILE A 29 10.82 -4.27 10.78
C ILE A 29 10.61 -3.09 9.80
N TYR A 30 9.40 -2.52 9.73
CA TYR A 30 9.14 -1.30 8.97
C TYR A 30 10.06 -0.14 9.40
N CYS A 31 10.16 0.11 10.71
CA CYS A 31 11.01 1.17 11.26
C CYS A 31 12.49 0.96 10.91
N TRP A 32 12.96 -0.28 11.01
CA TRP A 32 14.32 -0.65 10.63
C TRP A 32 14.57 -0.43 9.13
N LEU A 33 13.69 -0.91 8.24
CA LEU A 33 13.82 -0.72 6.79
C LEU A 33 13.85 0.76 6.38
N LYS A 34 13.08 1.62 7.05
CA LYS A 34 13.06 3.06 6.78
C LYS A 34 14.39 3.75 7.09
N GLN A 35 15.18 3.19 8.00
CA GLN A 35 16.51 3.71 8.36
C GLN A 35 17.61 3.21 7.43
N LEU A 36 17.33 2.20 6.60
CA LEU A 36 18.26 1.67 5.61
C LEU A 36 18.27 2.53 4.33
N ASP A 37 18.91 1.99 3.30
CA ASP A 37 18.98 2.59 1.97
C ASP A 37 17.58 2.83 1.36
N LYS A 38 17.46 3.90 0.56
CA LYS A 38 16.23 4.33 -0.13
C LYS A 38 15.61 3.23 -0.98
N LYS A 39 16.40 2.26 -1.44
CA LYS A 39 15.90 1.08 -2.19
C LYS A 39 14.85 0.27 -1.41
N TYR A 40 14.81 0.37 -0.08
CA TYR A 40 13.83 -0.33 0.76
C TYR A 40 12.56 0.47 1.07
N LEU A 41 12.47 1.73 0.61
CA LEU A 41 11.34 2.60 0.92
C LEU A 41 10.00 1.99 0.49
N GLU A 42 9.95 1.39 -0.70
CA GLU A 42 8.73 0.74 -1.20
C GLU A 42 8.32 -0.47 -0.36
N SER A 43 9.27 -1.34 0.02
CA SER A 43 9.00 -2.48 0.89
C SER A 43 8.56 -2.05 2.28
N ALA A 44 9.17 -0.99 2.83
CA ALA A 44 8.76 -0.41 4.10
C ALA A 44 7.32 0.12 4.00
N LEU A 45 6.99 0.88 2.95
CA LEU A 45 5.64 1.40 2.74
C LEU A 45 4.62 0.29 2.55
N LEU A 46 4.95 -0.79 1.82
CA LEU A 46 4.09 -1.97 1.71
C LEU A 46 3.74 -2.54 3.08
N ILE A 47 4.74 -2.80 3.93
CA ILE A 47 4.52 -3.33 5.29
C ILE A 47 3.62 -2.37 6.08
N LYS A 48 3.88 -1.06 6.02
CA LYS A 48 3.08 -0.07 6.73
C LYS A 48 1.63 -0.05 6.27
N ILE A 49 1.39 -0.10 4.95
CA ILE A 49 0.04 -0.17 4.37
C ILE A 49 -0.68 -1.43 4.84
N LEU A 50 -0.01 -2.58 4.84
CA LEU A 50 -0.61 -3.84 5.30
C LEU A 50 -1.00 -3.78 6.79
N ILE A 51 -0.17 -3.18 7.64
CA ILE A 51 -0.50 -2.94 9.05
C ILE A 51 -1.76 -2.07 9.17
N LEU A 52 -1.81 -0.95 8.43
CA LEU A 52 -2.95 -0.03 8.45
C LEU A 52 -4.23 -0.69 7.93
N LEU A 53 -4.12 -1.58 6.94
CA LEU A 53 -5.27 -2.36 6.43
C LEU A 53 -5.84 -3.30 7.49
N ARG A 54 -4.97 -4.00 8.25
CA ARG A 54 -5.43 -4.84 9.38
C ARG A 54 -6.08 -4.02 10.50
N GLN A 55 -5.70 -2.75 10.63
CA GLN A 55 -6.27 -1.81 11.59
C GLN A 55 -7.45 -1.00 11.02
N GLU A 56 -7.89 -1.29 9.79
CA GLU A 56 -8.96 -0.57 9.08
C GLU A 56 -8.73 0.96 8.95
N GLN A 57 -7.48 1.40 9.01
CA GLN A 57 -7.09 2.81 8.92
C GLN A 57 -6.99 3.28 7.46
N TYR A 58 -8.07 3.13 6.69
CA TYR A 58 -8.10 3.40 5.25
C TYR A 58 -7.80 4.87 4.90
N GLN A 59 -8.23 5.81 5.74
CA GLN A 59 -8.00 7.24 5.52
C GLN A 59 -6.49 7.56 5.59
N THR A 60 -5.79 7.02 6.58
CA THR A 60 -4.33 7.16 6.73
C THR A 60 -3.58 6.58 5.52
N ILE A 61 -4.08 5.49 4.93
CA ILE A 61 -3.50 4.89 3.72
C ILE A 61 -3.61 5.85 2.52
N LEU A 62 -4.73 6.57 2.39
CA LEU A 62 -4.91 7.55 1.32
C LEU A 62 -4.04 8.79 1.51
N GLU A 63 -3.77 9.19 2.75
CA GLU A 63 -2.83 10.27 3.05
C GLU A 63 -1.39 9.88 2.67
N LEU A 64 -1.00 8.61 2.86
CA LEU A 64 0.29 8.09 2.37
C LEU A 64 0.39 8.13 0.84
N ALA A 65 -0.70 7.88 0.13
CA ALA A 65 -0.73 7.94 -1.34
C ALA A 65 -0.41 9.35 -1.88
N GLN A 66 -0.80 10.41 -1.15
CA GLN A 66 -0.49 11.80 -1.52
C GLN A 66 1.01 12.13 -1.36
N GLN A 67 1.67 11.46 -0.43
CA GLN A 67 3.10 11.66 -0.12
C GLN A 67 4.00 10.79 -1.00
N HIS A 68 3.49 9.68 -1.52
CA HIS A 68 4.26 8.67 -2.23
C HIS A 68 3.58 8.21 -3.52
N GLN A 69 4.16 8.54 -4.66
CA GLN A 69 3.68 8.14 -5.99
C GLN A 69 4.22 6.78 -6.44
N GLN A 70 4.29 5.80 -5.53
CA GLN A 70 4.79 4.46 -5.87
C GLN A 70 3.70 3.64 -6.58
N LEU A 71 3.89 3.43 -7.88
CA LEU A 71 2.93 2.76 -8.76
C LEU A 71 2.53 1.36 -8.29
N ASN A 72 3.50 0.59 -7.77
CA ASN A 72 3.26 -0.77 -7.31
C ASN A 72 2.36 -0.86 -6.06
N LEU A 73 2.21 0.24 -5.32
CA LEU A 73 1.36 0.32 -4.13
C LEU A 73 -0.05 0.85 -4.44
N MET A 74 -0.29 1.35 -5.66
CA MET A 74 -1.57 1.90 -6.09
C MET A 74 -2.77 0.95 -5.89
N PRO A 75 -2.66 -0.39 -6.09
CA PRO A 75 -3.78 -1.29 -5.81
C PRO A 75 -4.30 -1.18 -4.37
N PHE A 76 -3.42 -0.99 -3.39
CA PHE A 76 -3.82 -0.86 -1.99
C PHE A 76 -4.51 0.48 -1.69
N PHE A 77 -4.09 1.55 -2.38
CA PHE A 77 -4.76 2.85 -2.30
C PHE A 77 -6.16 2.80 -2.92
N ILE A 78 -6.29 2.17 -4.09
CA ILE A 78 -7.58 1.92 -4.77
C ILE A 78 -8.52 1.13 -3.85
N LEU A 79 -8.03 0.04 -3.25
CA LEU A 79 -8.81 -0.78 -2.31
C LEU A 79 -9.24 0.03 -1.08
N SER A 80 -8.36 0.85 -0.51
CA SER A 80 -8.67 1.68 0.65
C SER A 80 -9.72 2.75 0.34
N ALA A 81 -9.62 3.41 -0.82
CA ALA A 81 -10.64 4.35 -1.29
C ALA A 81 -12.00 3.67 -1.54
N HIS A 82 -11.98 2.42 -2.01
CA HIS A 82 -13.19 1.63 -2.19
C HIS A 82 -13.86 1.32 -0.85
N GLN A 83 -13.10 0.90 0.17
CA GLN A 83 -13.62 0.61 1.52
C GLN A 83 -14.25 1.84 2.18
N LEU A 84 -13.71 3.03 1.95
CA LEU A 84 -14.29 4.30 2.43
C LEU A 84 -15.55 4.75 1.65
N GLY A 85 -15.97 4.00 0.62
CA GLY A 85 -17.14 4.34 -0.18
C GLY A 85 -16.92 5.49 -1.17
N LEU A 86 -15.69 6.02 -1.29
CA LEU A 86 -15.33 7.09 -2.22
C LEU A 86 -15.57 6.70 -3.69
N ALA A 87 -15.63 5.40 -3.97
CA ALA A 87 -16.01 4.82 -5.27
C ALA A 87 -17.42 5.23 -5.75
N LYS A 88 -18.32 5.68 -4.85
CA LYS A 88 -19.66 6.16 -5.24
C LYS A 88 -19.62 7.51 -5.97
N GLU A 89 -18.55 8.28 -5.77
CA GLU A 89 -18.33 9.57 -6.41
C GLU A 89 -17.12 9.42 -7.35
N LYS A 90 -17.36 8.92 -8.58
CA LYS A 90 -16.32 8.59 -9.57
C LYS A 90 -15.30 9.73 -9.80
N SER A 91 -15.71 10.99 -9.66
CA SER A 91 -14.83 12.16 -9.76
C SER A 91 -13.78 12.18 -8.64
N ASP A 92 -14.19 11.91 -7.41
CA ASP A 92 -13.37 12.08 -6.21
C ASP A 92 -12.41 10.91 -6.03
N PHE A 93 -12.84 9.72 -6.46
CA PHE A 93 -12.04 8.50 -6.43
C PHE A 93 -10.73 8.63 -7.20
N PHE A 94 -10.79 9.02 -8.48
CA PHE A 94 -9.60 9.12 -9.32
C PHE A 94 -8.81 10.41 -9.10
N THR A 95 -9.49 11.51 -8.74
CA THR A 95 -8.80 12.78 -8.45
C THR A 95 -7.87 12.65 -7.25
N LYS A 96 -8.27 11.88 -6.22
CA LYS A 96 -7.42 11.63 -5.03
C LYS A 96 -6.28 10.66 -5.28
N LEU A 97 -6.38 9.79 -6.27
CA LEU A 97 -5.35 8.79 -6.58
C LEU A 97 -4.26 9.31 -7.52
N THR A 98 -4.44 10.49 -8.15
CA THR A 98 -3.45 11.12 -9.04
C THR A 98 -2.97 10.20 -10.19
N ILE A 99 -3.80 9.23 -10.61
CA ILE A 99 -3.42 8.25 -11.62
C ILE A 99 -3.52 8.89 -13.01
N ASN A 100 -2.40 8.90 -13.76
CA ASN A 100 -2.41 9.29 -15.16
C ASN A 100 -3.10 8.22 -16.01
N LYS A 101 -4.19 8.61 -16.70
CA LYS A 101 -5.03 7.69 -17.46
C LYS A 101 -4.36 7.07 -18.69
N SER A 102 -3.33 7.71 -19.23
CA SER A 102 -2.64 7.22 -20.42
C SER A 102 -1.54 6.19 -20.14
N GLU A 103 -1.10 6.05 -18.89
CA GLU A 103 0.09 5.26 -18.53
C GLU A 103 -0.23 3.99 -17.72
N HIS A 104 -1.42 3.92 -17.11
CA HIS A 104 -1.75 2.88 -16.12
C HIS A 104 -3.13 2.24 -16.35
N THR A 105 -3.36 1.78 -17.58
CA THR A 105 -4.62 1.16 -18.00
C THR A 105 -5.04 -0.01 -17.10
N ASP A 106 -4.11 -0.86 -16.65
CA ASP A 106 -4.42 -2.01 -15.78
C ASP A 106 -4.91 -1.60 -14.39
N LEU A 107 -4.30 -0.57 -13.79
CA LEU A 107 -4.74 -0.02 -12.49
C LEU A 107 -6.12 0.64 -12.61
N ILE A 108 -6.40 1.26 -13.75
CA ILE A 108 -7.69 1.88 -14.03
C ILE A 108 -8.76 0.81 -14.25
N ASN A 109 -8.46 -0.24 -15.00
CA ASN A 109 -9.36 -1.37 -15.18
C ASN A 109 -9.66 -2.06 -13.84
N PHE A 110 -8.64 -2.24 -12.99
CA PHE A 110 -8.81 -2.76 -11.64
C PHE A 110 -9.73 -1.86 -10.78
N ALA A 111 -9.50 -0.55 -10.80
CA ALA A 111 -10.35 0.42 -10.11
C ALA A 111 -11.80 0.43 -10.61
N ILE A 112 -12.01 0.41 -11.94
CA ILE A 112 -13.33 0.39 -12.56
C ILE A 112 -14.08 -0.89 -12.19
N ALA A 113 -13.43 -2.05 -12.28
CA ALA A 113 -14.04 -3.34 -11.92
C ALA A 113 -14.52 -3.38 -10.46
N LEU A 114 -13.80 -2.73 -9.54
CA LEU A 114 -14.21 -2.59 -8.14
C LEU A 114 -15.43 -1.68 -7.97
N ILE A 115 -15.55 -0.62 -8.79
CA ILE A 115 -16.69 0.31 -8.74
C ILE A 115 -17.96 -0.37 -9.31
N GLU A 116 -17.83 -1.17 -10.36
CA GLU A 116 -18.95 -1.77 -11.10
C GLU A 116 -19.54 -3.04 -10.45
N ASN A 117 -18.80 -3.72 -9.57
CA ASN A 117 -19.28 -4.91 -8.85
C ASN A 117 -20.11 -4.58 -7.57
N LYS A 118 -20.88 -3.49 -7.57
CA LYS A 118 -21.76 -3.08 -6.46
C LYS A 118 -23.24 -3.34 -6.71
#